data_AF-A0A7G9Z169-F1
#
_entry.id   AF-A0A7G9Z169-F1
#
_cell.length_a   1.000
_cell.length_b   1.000
_cell.length_c   1.000
_cell.angle_alpha   90.00
_cell.angle_beta   90.00
_cell.angle_gamma   90.00
#
_symmetry.space_group_name_H-M   'P 1'
#
loop_
_entity.id
_entity.type
_entity.pdbx_description
1 polymer ?
#
loop_
_entity_poly.entity_id
_entity_poly.type
_entity_poly.pdbx_seq_one_letter_code
_entity_poly.pdbx_strand_id
1 'polypeptide(L)' 'MKQKIQFVIHFVAGICIALIGAGIMFHGNIFGESNSGIATIIGIIGIGVIATSYFTYFRLIK' A
#
# COMPACT_ATOMS: atom_id res chain seq x y z
N MET A 1 -1.45 11.13 21.77
CA MET A 1 -2.55 10.64 20.90
C MET A 1 -2.31 10.82 19.40
N LYS A 2 -1.73 11.95 18.93
CA LYS A 2 -1.50 12.22 17.50
C LYS A 2 -0.75 11.11 16.73
N GLN A 3 0.27 10.51 17.34
CA GLN A 3 1.10 9.48 16.70
C GLN A 3 0.35 8.18 16.37
N LYS A 4 -0.57 7.75 17.24
CA LYS A 4 -1.37 6.54 17.00
C LYS A 4 -2.32 6.71 15.82
N ILE A 5 -2.90 7.90 15.68
CA ILE A 5 -3.79 8.24 14.57
C ILE A 5 -3.03 8.29 13.24
N GLN A 6 -1.84 8.89 13.22
CA GLN A 6 -1.00 8.93 12.01
C GLN A 6 -0.60 7.55 11.52
N PHE A 7 -0.30 6.62 12.43
CA PHE A 7 -0.02 5.22 12.11
C PHE A 7 -1.24 4.53 11.48
N VAL A 8 -2.42 4.68 12.09
CA VAL A 8 -3.67 4.08 11.58
C VAL A 8 -4.02 4.62 10.19
N ILE A 9 -3.90 5.93 9.97
CA ILE A 9 -4.18 6.56 8.67
C ILE A 9 -3.29 5.97 7.57
N HIS A 10 -1.99 5.86 7.84
CA HIS A 10 -1.05 5.31 6.86
C HIS A 10 -1.26 3.81 6.61
N PHE A 11 -1.60 3.04 7.64
CA PHE A 11 -1.89 1.62 7.53
C PHE A 11 -3.13 1.38 6.65
N VAL A 12 -4.19 2.15 6.90
CA VAL A 12 -5.42 2.10 6.10
C VAL A 12 -5.16 2.56 4.66
N ALA A 13 -4.39 3.63 4.46
CA ALA A 13 -4.02 4.11 3.14
C ALA A 13 -3.21 3.06 2.34
N GLY A 14 -2.25 2.40 2.98
CA GLY A 14 -1.47 1.34 2.35
C GLY A 14 -2.30 0.11 1.97
N ILE A 15 -3.26 -0.28 2.81
CA ILE A 15 -4.22 -1.35 2.49
C ILE A 15 -5.09 -0.97 1.28
N CYS A 16 -5.62 0.26 1.23
CA CYS A 16 -6.40 0.72 0.09
C CYS A 16 -5.59 0.69 -1.21
N ILE A 17 -4.32 1.12 -1.18
CA ILE A 17 -3.42 1.07 -2.35
C ILE A 17 -3.16 -0.38 -2.79
N ALA A 18 -2.92 -1.29 -1.85
CA ALA A 18 -2.71 -2.70 -2.15
C ALA A 18 -3.96 -3.36 -2.76
N LEU A 19 -5.15 -3.03 -2.24
CA LEU A 19 -6.43 -3.50 -2.78
C LEU A 19 -6.71 -2.95 -4.19
N ILE A 20 -6.39 -1.68 -4.44
CA ILE A 20 -6.50 -1.08 -5.77
C ILE A 20 -5.53 -1.77 -6.74
N GLY A 21 -4.28 -2.00 -6.33
CA GLY A 21 -3.30 -2.76 -7.13
C GLY A 21 -3.80 -4.16 -7.47
N ALA A 22 -4.33 -4.90 -6.50
CA ALA A 22 -4.90 -6.23 -6.72
C ALA A 22 -6.13 -6.19 -7.66
N GLY A 23 -7.01 -5.20 -7.52
CA GLY A 23 -8.17 -5.01 -8.39
C GLY A 23 -7.78 -4.70 -9.84
N ILE A 24 -6.75 -3.87 -10.05
CA ILE A 24 -6.19 -3.58 -11.37
C ILE A 24 -5.54 -4.85 -11.95
N MET A 25 -4.88 -5.68 -11.14
CA MET A 25 -4.30 -6.95 -11.59
C MET A 25 -5.39 -7.92 -12.05
N PHE A 26 -6.50 -7.99 -11.30
CA PHE A 26 -7.63 -8.84 -11.63
C PHE A 26 -8.29 -8.37 -12.93
N HIS A 27 -8.53 -7.07 -13.10
CA HIS A 27 -9.18 -6.52 -14.29
C HIS A 27 -8.26 -6.53 -15.53
N GLY A 28 -6.98 -6.20 -15.37
CA GLY A 28 -5.98 -6.20 -16.44
C GLY A 28 -5.64 -7.59 -16.96
N ASN A 29 -5.68 -8.60 -16.09
CA ASN A 29 -5.50 -10.00 -16.50
C ASN A 29 -6.68 -10.55 -17.33
N ILE A 30 -7.89 -10.01 -17.16
CA ILE A 30 -9.06 -10.42 -17.96
C ILE A 30 -9.05 -9.80 -19.38
N PHE A 31 -8.47 -8.61 -19.55
CA PHE A 31 -8.41 -7.90 -20.85
C PHE A 31 -7.12 -8.11 -21.65
N GLY A 32 -6.14 -8.86 -21.11
CA GLY A 32 -4.92 -9.21 -21.85
C GLY A 32 -3.93 -8.05 -22.08
N GLU A 33 -4.14 -6.91 -21.43
CA GLU A 33 -3.23 -5.76 -21.49
C GLU A 33 -2.06 -5.92 -20.50
N SER A 34 -0.91 -5.36 -20.84
CA SER A 34 0.33 -5.32 -20.04
C SER A 34 0.22 -4.55 -18.70
N ASN A 35 -1.00 -4.24 -18.25
CA ASN A 35 -1.30 -3.61 -16.97
C ASN A 35 -1.02 -4.50 -15.75
N SER A 36 -0.81 -5.81 -15.92
CA SER A 36 -0.41 -6.69 -14.82
C SER A 36 0.90 -6.24 -14.15
N GLY A 37 1.86 -5.72 -14.93
CA GLY A 37 3.12 -5.22 -14.36
C GLY A 37 2.94 -3.96 -13.53
N ILE A 38 2.08 -3.04 -14.00
CA ILE A 38 1.74 -1.79 -13.30
C ILE A 38 1.00 -2.10 -12.00
N ALA A 39 0.08 -3.06 -12.02
CA ALA A 39 -0.63 -3.53 -10.83
C ALA A 39 0.31 -4.10 -9.76
N THR A 40 1.32 -4.89 -10.16
CA THR A 40 2.34 -5.41 -9.24
C THR A 40 3.15 -4.26 -8.60
N ILE A 41 3.56 -3.26 -9.39
CA ILE A 41 4.29 -2.09 -8.88
C ILE A 41 3.44 -1.32 -7.87
N ILE A 42 2.16 -1.08 -8.15
CA ILE A 42 1.23 -0.41 -7.22
C ILE A 42 1.08 -1.21 -5.92
N GLY A 43 0.99 -2.54 -6.00
CA GLY A 43 0.97 -3.42 -4.83
C GLY A 43 2.23 -3.29 -3.96
N ILE A 44 3.42 -3.31 -4.58
CA ILE A 44 4.70 -3.15 -3.88
C ILE A 44 4.79 -1.77 -3.20
N ILE A 45 4.33 -0.71 -3.88
CA ILE A 45 4.25 0.65 -3.30
C ILE A 45 3.33 0.65 -2.07
N GLY A 46 2.17 -0.01 -2.14
CA GLY A 46 1.26 -0.14 -0.99
C GLY A 46 1.93 -0.79 0.22
N ILE A 47 2.68 -1.87 0.02
CA ILE A 47 3.44 -2.54 1.09
C ILE A 47 4.54 -1.62 1.64
N GLY A 48 5.25 -0.89 0.77
CA GLY A 48 6.30 0.06 1.17
C GLY A 48 5.79 1.21 2.04
N VAL A 49 4.59 1.70 1.76
CA VAL A 49 3.90 2.73 2.57
C VAL A 49 3.56 2.18 3.96
N ILE A 50 3.06 0.94 4.05
CA ILE A 50 2.77 0.27 5.33
C ILE A 50 4.06 0.09 6.16
N ALA A 51 5.15 -0.34 5.51
CA ALA A 51 6.44 -0.56 6.17
C ALA A 51 7.08 0.76 6.67
N THR A 52 7.01 1.83 5.88
CA THR A 52 7.50 3.17 6.26
C THR A 52 6.80 3.69 7.51
N SER A 53 5.51 3.41 7.68
CA SER A 53 4.76 3.87 8.84
C SER A 53 5.13 3.14 10.12
N TYR A 54 5.42 1.85 10.03
CA TYR A 54 6.02 1.10 11.13
C TYR A 54 7.40 1.65 11.50
N PHE A 55 8.26 1.92 10.52
CA PHE A 55 9.60 2.45 10.76
C PHE A 55 9.57 3.85 11.38
N THR A 56 8.68 4.72 10.88
CA THR A 56 8.51 6.10 11.39
C THR A 56 7.96 6.09 12.81
N TYR A 57 6.99 5.22 13.10
CA TYR A 57 6.45 5.07 14.45
C TYR A 57 7.49 4.49 15.42
N PHE A 58 8.26 3.49 14.99
CA PHE A 58 9.36 2.91 15.78
C PHE A 58 10.48 3.92 16.05
N ARG A 59 10.85 4.75 15.06
CA ARG A 59 11.87 5.80 15.23
C ARG A 59 11.44 6.93 16.17
N LEU A 60 10.13 7.15 16.33
CA LEU A 60 9.59 8.16 17.26
C LEU A 60 9.41 7.65 18.70
N ILE A 61 9.61 6.35 18.95
CA ILE A 61 9.53 5.75 20.30
C ILE A 61 10.91 5.58 20.95
N LYS A 62 11.99 5.74 20.19
CA LYS A 62 13.39 5.59 20.60
C LYS A 62 14.00 6.95 20.93
#